data_AF-A0A821HCW7-F1
#
_entry.id   AF-A0A821HCW7-F1
#
_cell.length_a   1.000
_cell.length_b   1.000
_cell.length_c   1.000
_cell.angle_alpha   90.00
_cell.angle_beta   90.00
_cell.angle_gamma   90.00
#
_symmetry.space_group_name_H-M   'P 1'
#
loop_
_entity.id
_entity.type
_entity.pdbx_description
1 polymer ?
#
loop_
_entity_poly.entity_id
_entity_poly.type
_entity_poly.pdbx_seq_one_letter_code
_entity_poly.pdbx_strand_id
1 'polypeptide(L)'
;SNTTLPTLSLLSDDISCLSQPDWVLLSNVVHAFDTFSPVSEVQFIIEFLIKNSVDCQFILQQSQNIVNIIFQSIQSCISSTADFRIMTTDEQCSLVQRNMHGIWAFYSMVICHQSHMFDDWERKNIMTPLYGFDNVEYVKSITIRLDSDATLVKLLLMVLSFSSNCFAVHEDHNIKRDSLLMGTYRLFGSQNVYAEMMWKYMVYRYGYFESAKRFCELIKIMLDEIKLASTINDNNKIHHALVDKISEETERSLIIDHNKNIPLWGKTKT
;
A
#
# COMPACT_ATOMS: atom_id res chain seq x y z
N SER A 1 48.85 -12.15 -19.92
CA SER A 1 47.73 -11.56 -20.67
C SER A 1 46.73 -11.00 -19.67
N ASN A 2 46.81 -9.70 -19.38
CA ASN A 2 45.87 -9.03 -18.47
C ASN A 2 44.58 -8.76 -19.24
N THR A 3 43.57 -9.61 -19.05
CA THR A 3 42.21 -9.34 -19.48
C THR A 3 41.56 -8.42 -18.46
N THR A 4 41.75 -7.11 -18.63
CA THR A 4 40.86 -6.13 -18.01
C THR A 4 39.48 -6.32 -18.62
N LEU A 5 38.53 -6.83 -17.82
CA LEU A 5 37.11 -6.75 -18.13
C LEU A 5 36.78 -5.29 -18.48
N PRO A 6 36.07 -5.02 -19.59
CA PRO A 6 35.61 -3.67 -19.86
C PRO A 6 34.66 -3.27 -18.74
N THR A 7 35.08 -2.31 -17.90
CA THR A 7 34.18 -1.57 -17.03
C THR A 7 33.23 -0.82 -17.94
N LEU A 8 32.03 -1.37 -18.13
CA LEU A 8 30.93 -0.63 -18.73
C LEU A 8 30.75 0.62 -17.88
N SER A 9 31.10 1.78 -18.42
CA SER A 9 30.79 3.07 -17.82
C SER A 9 29.28 3.28 -17.97
N LEU A 10 28.50 2.66 -17.09
CA LEU A 10 27.06 2.90 -16.92
C LEU A 10 26.75 4.39 -16.60
N LEU A 11 27.79 5.19 -16.34
CA LEU A 11 27.71 6.62 -16.02
C LEU A 11 27.82 7.54 -17.25
N SER A 12 28.30 7.07 -18.40
CA SER A 12 28.52 7.95 -19.56
C SER A 12 27.33 8.04 -20.52
N ASP A 13 26.41 7.08 -20.50
CA ASP A 13 25.33 6.97 -21.49
C ASP A 13 23.90 6.89 -20.91
N ASP A 14 23.71 7.00 -19.59
CA ASP A 14 22.36 6.98 -19.00
C ASP A 14 22.21 8.05 -17.92
N ILE A 15 22.07 9.31 -18.38
CA ILE A 15 21.32 10.29 -17.59
C ILE A 15 19.88 9.83 -17.72
N SER A 16 19.41 9.06 -16.74
CA SER A 16 18.06 8.51 -16.64
C SER A 16 17.02 9.63 -16.65
N CYS A 17 16.75 10.18 -17.82
CA CYS A 17 15.77 11.22 -18.03
C CYS A 17 14.42 10.53 -18.02
N LEU A 18 13.70 10.67 -16.90
CA LEU A 18 12.26 10.43 -16.87
C LEU A 18 11.64 11.14 -18.08
N SER A 19 11.02 10.36 -18.97
CA SER A 19 10.38 10.87 -20.16
C SER A 19 9.12 11.66 -19.79
N GLN A 20 8.55 12.42 -20.72
CA GLN A 20 7.30 13.14 -20.46
C GLN A 20 6.16 12.20 -19.98
N PRO A 21 5.94 11.02 -20.60
CA PRO A 21 5.00 10.03 -20.06
C PRO A 21 5.32 9.59 -18.63
N ASP A 22 6.60 9.44 -18.29
CA ASP A 22 7.02 9.01 -16.95
C ASP A 22 6.63 10.06 -15.89
N TRP A 23 6.86 11.34 -16.19
CA TRP A 23 6.45 12.45 -15.30
C TRP A 23 4.93 12.55 -15.14
N VAL A 24 4.18 12.29 -16.20
CA VAL A 24 2.71 12.27 -16.14
C VAL A 24 2.24 11.13 -15.23
N LEU A 25 2.79 9.93 -15.38
CA LEU A 25 2.46 8.81 -14.51
C LEU A 25 2.81 9.10 -13.05
N LEU A 26 4.01 9.61 -12.79
CA LEU A 26 4.45 9.99 -11.44
C LEU A 26 3.51 11.02 -10.80
N SER A 27 3.17 12.06 -11.55
CA SER A 27 2.24 13.11 -11.11
C SER A 27 0.86 12.53 -10.79
N ASN A 28 0.34 11.63 -11.62
CA ASN A 28 -0.94 10.98 -11.38
C ASN A 28 -0.92 10.12 -10.10
N VAL A 29 0.15 9.36 -9.86
CA VAL A 29 0.30 8.56 -8.63
C VAL A 29 0.34 9.46 -7.41
N VAL A 30 1.15 10.52 -7.45
CA VAL A 30 1.28 11.48 -6.35
C VAL A 30 -0.06 12.16 -6.07
N HIS A 31 -0.73 12.63 -7.12
CA HIS A 31 -2.02 13.30 -7.02
C HIS A 31 -3.12 12.39 -6.48
N ALA A 32 -3.17 11.14 -6.94
CA ALA A 32 -4.12 10.15 -6.41
C ALA A 32 -3.92 9.94 -4.91
N PHE A 33 -2.68 9.69 -4.47
CA PHE A 33 -2.40 9.51 -3.05
C PHE A 33 -2.78 10.75 -2.23
N ASP A 34 -2.36 11.94 -2.66
CA ASP A 34 -2.58 13.18 -1.90
C ASP A 34 -4.06 13.56 -1.83
N THR A 35 -4.84 13.25 -2.87
CA THR A 35 -6.28 13.50 -2.91
C THR A 35 -7.04 12.65 -1.89
N PHE A 36 -6.61 11.41 -1.68
CA PHE A 36 -7.29 10.46 -0.79
C PHE A 36 -6.57 10.22 0.53
N SER A 37 -5.49 10.97 0.81
CA SER A 37 -4.68 10.81 2.01
C SER A 37 -5.49 11.13 3.28
N PRO A 38 -5.59 10.20 4.24
CA PRO A 38 -6.31 10.41 5.50
C PRO A 38 -5.46 11.11 6.55
N VAL A 39 -4.21 11.52 6.26
CA VAL A 39 -3.26 12.00 7.28
C VAL A 39 -3.85 13.11 8.15
N SER A 40 -4.42 14.16 7.53
CA SER A 40 -4.99 15.30 8.26
C SER A 40 -6.20 14.90 9.12
N GLU A 41 -7.03 13.98 8.63
CA GLU A 41 -8.19 13.48 9.37
C GLU A 41 -7.76 12.62 10.56
N VAL A 42 -6.77 11.74 10.36
CA VAL A 42 -6.18 10.93 11.42
C VAL A 42 -5.52 11.81 12.48
N GLN A 43 -4.76 12.84 12.07
CA GLN A 43 -4.18 13.82 13.00
C GLN A 43 -5.26 14.53 13.83
N PHE A 44 -6.33 15.02 13.19
CA PHE A 44 -7.44 15.66 13.88
C PHE A 44 -8.09 14.72 14.91
N ILE A 45 -8.32 13.45 14.55
CA ILE A 45 -8.90 12.45 15.45
C ILE A 45 -7.96 12.17 16.62
N ILE A 46 -6.67 11.99 16.39
CA ILE A 46 -5.67 11.79 17.44
C ILE A 46 -5.70 12.94 18.44
N GLU A 47 -5.65 14.18 17.97
CA GLU A 47 -5.68 15.38 18.83
C GLU A 47 -6.99 15.48 19.61
N PHE A 48 -8.12 15.21 18.95
CA PHE A 48 -9.42 15.17 19.60
C PHE A 48 -9.47 14.11 20.70
N LEU A 49 -8.99 12.90 20.44
CA LEU A 49 -8.99 11.80 21.40
C LEU A 49 -8.12 12.12 22.61
N ILE A 50 -6.90 12.62 22.40
CA ILE A 50 -5.99 12.99 23.50
C ILE A 50 -6.62 14.05 24.38
N LYS A 51 -7.14 15.13 23.78
CA LYS A 51 -7.75 16.25 24.51
C LYS A 51 -8.95 15.85 25.36
N ASN A 52 -9.70 14.83 24.94
CA ASN A 52 -10.91 14.38 25.62
C ASN A 52 -10.70 13.11 26.46
N SER A 53 -9.50 12.53 26.46
CA SER A 53 -9.19 11.34 27.25
C SER A 53 -8.88 11.71 28.70
N VAL A 54 -9.39 10.92 29.64
CA VAL A 54 -8.95 10.93 31.03
C VAL A 54 -7.85 9.87 31.15
N ASP A 55 -6.66 10.26 31.61
CA ASP A 55 -5.51 9.38 31.83
C ASP A 55 -5.06 8.54 30.60
N CYS A 56 -5.28 9.03 29.37
CA CYS A 56 -4.91 8.34 28.12
C CYS A 56 -5.51 6.92 27.99
N GLN A 57 -6.67 6.69 28.61
CA GLN A 57 -7.39 5.43 28.44
C GLN A 57 -8.25 5.49 27.17
N PHE A 58 -7.75 4.86 26.11
CA PHE A 58 -8.48 4.73 24.85
C PHE A 58 -9.28 3.43 24.80
N ILE A 59 -10.43 3.47 24.13
CA ILE A 59 -11.29 2.30 23.94
C ILE A 59 -11.11 1.73 22.54
N LEU A 60 -11.33 0.42 22.40
CA LEU A 60 -11.21 -0.32 21.14
C LEU A 60 -11.91 0.37 19.95
N GLN A 61 -13.11 0.92 20.17
CA GLN A 61 -13.90 1.58 19.13
C GLN A 61 -13.19 2.78 18.50
N GLN A 62 -12.36 3.49 19.27
CA GLN A 62 -11.60 4.66 18.78
C GLN A 62 -10.49 4.21 17.83
N SER A 63 -9.75 3.15 18.20
CA SER A 63 -8.72 2.54 17.35
C SER A 63 -9.34 2.01 16.05
N GLN A 64 -10.50 1.35 16.14
CA GLN A 64 -11.22 0.84 14.97
C GLN A 64 -11.65 1.94 14.00
N ASN A 65 -12.05 3.11 14.50
CA ASN A 65 -12.43 4.23 13.64
C ASN A 65 -11.26 4.71 12.79
N ILE A 66 -10.07 4.82 13.37
CA ILE A 66 -8.84 5.19 12.64
C ILE A 66 -8.54 4.15 11.56
N VAL A 67 -8.61 2.85 11.89
CA VAL A 67 -8.39 1.76 10.92
C VAL A 67 -9.37 1.84 9.75
N ASN A 68 -10.65 2.12 10.00
CA ASN A 68 -11.66 2.23 8.96
C ASN A 68 -11.38 3.39 8.00
N ILE A 69 -10.99 4.56 8.51
CA ILE A 69 -10.65 5.73 7.70
C ILE A 69 -9.48 5.41 6.78
N ILE A 70 -8.42 4.80 7.34
CA ILE A 70 -7.23 4.41 6.56
C ILE A 70 -7.62 3.45 5.43
N PHE A 71 -8.46 2.46 5.72
CA PHE A 71 -8.91 1.50 4.71
C PHE A 71 -9.72 2.16 3.58
N GLN A 72 -10.68 3.02 3.92
CA GLN A 72 -11.49 3.75 2.94
C GLN A 72 -10.64 4.61 2.01
N SER A 73 -9.59 5.24 2.56
CA SER A 73 -8.60 5.99 1.79
C SER A 73 -7.82 5.13 0.81
N ILE A 74 -7.35 3.94 1.22
CA ILE A 74 -6.67 2.98 0.33
C ILE A 74 -7.58 2.60 -0.81
N GLN A 75 -8.81 2.19 -0.50
CA GLN A 75 -9.79 1.78 -1.50
C GLN A 75 -10.05 2.89 -2.51
N SER A 76 -10.25 4.13 -2.04
CA SER A 76 -10.48 5.29 -2.89
C SER A 76 -9.26 5.60 -3.78
N CYS A 77 -8.05 5.53 -3.21
CA CYS A 77 -6.81 5.72 -3.93
C CYS A 77 -6.64 4.70 -5.05
N ILE A 78 -6.76 3.41 -4.77
CA ILE A 78 -6.61 2.34 -5.77
C ILE A 78 -7.70 2.45 -6.84
N SER A 79 -8.95 2.67 -6.43
CA SER A 79 -10.11 2.78 -7.34
C SER A 79 -10.05 4.00 -8.26
N SER A 80 -9.24 5.00 -7.91
CA SER A 80 -9.00 6.17 -8.76
C SER A 80 -8.03 5.91 -9.91
N THR A 81 -7.24 4.84 -9.83
CA THR A 81 -6.16 4.57 -10.79
C THR A 81 -6.71 4.01 -12.11
N ALA A 82 -6.08 4.38 -13.22
CA ALA A 82 -6.50 3.94 -14.54
C ALA A 82 -6.39 2.42 -14.69
N ASP A 83 -5.29 1.82 -14.21
CA ASP A 83 -5.06 0.38 -14.24
C ASP A 83 -6.14 -0.43 -13.50
N PHE A 84 -6.61 0.06 -12.35
CA PHE A 84 -7.70 -0.60 -11.64
C PHE A 84 -9.03 -0.48 -12.40
N ARG A 85 -9.34 0.71 -12.95
CA ARG A 85 -10.61 0.97 -13.64
C ARG A 85 -10.79 0.20 -14.95
N ILE A 86 -9.71 -0.23 -15.59
CA ILE A 86 -9.78 -1.03 -16.83
C ILE A 86 -9.97 -2.53 -16.56
N MET A 87 -9.80 -2.98 -15.32
CA MET A 87 -10.04 -4.36 -14.92
C MET A 87 -11.54 -4.67 -14.92
N THR A 88 -11.88 -5.94 -15.14
CA THR A 88 -13.24 -6.44 -14.91
C THR A 88 -13.56 -6.41 -13.42
N THR A 89 -14.85 -6.36 -13.05
CA THR A 89 -15.27 -6.40 -11.65
C THR A 89 -14.72 -7.63 -10.92
N ASP A 90 -14.71 -8.79 -11.57
CA ASP A 90 -14.15 -10.02 -10.98
C ASP A 90 -12.64 -9.90 -10.72
N GLU A 91 -11.90 -9.24 -11.62
CA GLU A 91 -10.47 -8.97 -11.44
C GLU A 91 -10.24 -7.93 -10.32
N GLN A 92 -11.06 -6.88 -10.24
CA GLN A 92 -10.99 -5.88 -9.18
C GLN A 92 -11.26 -6.49 -7.80
N CYS A 93 -12.32 -7.30 -7.68
CA CYS A 93 -12.66 -7.98 -6.43
C CYS A 93 -11.55 -8.95 -6.01
N SER A 94 -11.05 -9.79 -6.94
CA SER A 94 -9.95 -10.70 -6.63
C SER A 94 -8.67 -9.94 -6.25
N LEU A 95 -8.36 -8.82 -6.90
CA LEU A 95 -7.19 -8.01 -6.57
C LEU A 95 -7.27 -7.46 -5.14
N VAL A 96 -8.42 -6.87 -4.79
CA VAL A 96 -8.66 -6.36 -3.44
C VAL A 96 -8.55 -7.50 -2.44
N GLN A 97 -9.30 -8.59 -2.60
CA GLN A 97 -9.29 -9.71 -1.66
C GLN A 97 -7.87 -10.26 -1.42
N ARG A 98 -7.05 -10.35 -2.47
CA ARG A 98 -5.69 -10.92 -2.37
C ARG A 98 -4.68 -9.99 -1.73
N ASN A 99 -4.76 -8.70 -2.02
CA ASN A 99 -3.66 -7.78 -1.69
C ASN A 99 -4.01 -6.85 -0.52
N MET A 100 -5.29 -6.73 -0.14
CA MET A 100 -5.71 -5.68 0.77
C MET A 100 -5.02 -5.76 2.14
N HIS A 101 -4.77 -6.94 2.68
CA HIS A 101 -4.02 -7.08 3.94
C HIS A 101 -2.62 -6.47 3.86
N GLY A 102 -1.84 -6.82 2.82
CA GLY A 102 -0.48 -6.30 2.64
C GLY A 102 -0.46 -4.81 2.30
N ILE A 103 -1.37 -4.37 1.43
CA ILE A 103 -1.50 -2.94 1.10
C ILE A 103 -1.88 -2.15 2.35
N TRP A 104 -2.84 -2.64 3.13
CA TRP A 104 -3.31 -2.00 4.35
C TRP A 104 -2.21 -1.91 5.39
N ALA A 105 -1.43 -2.97 5.60
CA ALA A 105 -0.32 -2.94 6.54
C ALA A 105 0.70 -1.87 6.14
N PHE A 106 1.14 -1.83 4.88
CA PHE A 106 2.12 -0.88 4.39
C PHE A 106 1.60 0.55 4.47
N TYR A 107 0.41 0.78 3.92
CA TYR A 107 -0.20 2.09 3.89
C TYR A 107 -0.48 2.62 5.29
N SER A 108 -0.98 1.77 6.21
CA SER A 108 -1.21 2.18 7.61
C SER A 108 0.08 2.64 8.26
N MET A 109 1.22 1.98 8.03
CA MET A 109 2.50 2.45 8.54
C MET A 109 2.89 3.82 8.00
N VAL A 110 2.66 4.06 6.70
CA VAL A 110 2.91 5.37 6.07
C VAL A 110 2.04 6.45 6.71
N ILE A 111 0.74 6.18 6.89
CA ILE A 111 -0.17 7.12 7.54
C ILE A 111 0.22 7.35 9.00
N CYS A 112 0.55 6.31 9.77
CA CYS A 112 1.01 6.46 11.15
C CYS A 112 2.29 7.30 11.26
N HIS A 113 3.22 7.12 10.31
CA HIS A 113 4.45 7.92 10.23
C HIS A 113 4.14 9.39 9.92
N GLN A 114 3.35 9.66 8.88
CA GLN A 114 3.01 11.03 8.46
C GLN A 114 2.08 11.75 9.43
N SER A 115 1.25 11.01 10.18
CA SER A 115 0.36 11.56 11.21
C SER A 115 1.04 11.72 12.58
N HIS A 116 2.32 11.39 12.70
CA HIS A 116 3.05 11.47 13.97
C HIS A 116 2.42 10.61 15.08
N MET A 117 1.79 9.47 14.72
CA MET A 117 1.03 8.65 15.66
C MET A 117 1.93 8.00 16.74
N PHE A 118 3.24 7.89 16.51
CA PHE A 118 4.16 7.21 17.43
C PHE A 118 5.18 8.15 18.11
N ASP A 119 5.01 9.47 17.95
CA ASP A 119 5.94 10.49 18.43
C ASP A 119 5.97 10.57 19.97
N ASP A 120 4.81 10.42 20.61
CA ASP A 120 4.67 10.45 22.07
C ASP A 120 3.88 9.25 22.63
N TRP A 121 3.91 9.12 23.95
CA TRP A 121 3.29 8.01 24.69
C TRP A 121 1.76 8.00 24.54
N GLU A 122 1.14 9.16 24.49
CA GLU A 122 -0.31 9.32 24.49
C GLU A 122 -0.85 8.91 23.12
N ARG A 123 -0.23 9.39 22.04
CA ARG A 123 -0.58 9.06 20.65
C ARG A 123 -0.43 7.56 20.36
N LYS A 124 0.69 6.95 20.75
CA LYS A 124 0.91 5.52 20.44
C LYS A 124 -0.08 4.61 21.18
N ASN A 125 -0.53 5.03 22.37
CA ASN A 125 -1.47 4.25 23.17
C ASN A 125 -2.86 4.13 22.54
N ILE A 126 -3.20 5.00 21.58
CA ILE A 126 -4.48 4.94 20.86
C ILE A 126 -4.68 3.60 20.17
N MET A 127 -3.60 2.96 19.67
CA MET A 127 -3.67 1.69 18.93
C MET A 127 -3.51 0.45 19.83
N THR A 128 -3.10 0.64 21.09
CA THR A 128 -2.83 -0.45 22.03
C THR A 128 -4.07 -1.32 22.35
N PRO A 129 -5.29 -0.76 22.52
CA PRO A 129 -6.49 -1.58 22.75
C PRO A 129 -6.79 -2.58 21.63
N LEU A 130 -6.40 -2.25 20.38
CA LEU A 130 -6.66 -3.09 19.21
C LEU A 130 -5.53 -4.08 18.93
N TYR A 131 -4.27 -3.62 18.98
CA TYR A 131 -3.12 -4.43 18.56
C TYR A 131 -2.26 -4.95 19.70
N GLY A 132 -2.42 -4.43 20.92
CA GLY A 132 -1.54 -4.72 22.04
C GLY A 132 -0.22 -3.96 21.96
N PHE A 133 0.42 -3.80 23.12
CA PHE A 133 1.62 -2.97 23.28
C PHE A 133 2.80 -3.44 22.43
N ASP A 134 3.10 -4.75 22.45
CA ASP A 134 4.26 -5.31 21.74
C ASP A 134 4.17 -5.09 20.23
N ASN A 135 2.99 -5.26 19.64
CA ASN A 135 2.78 -5.01 18.21
C ASN A 135 2.92 -3.51 17.90
N VAL A 136 2.37 -2.63 18.74
CA VAL A 136 2.49 -1.17 18.55
C VAL A 136 3.95 -0.72 18.60
N GLU A 137 4.74 -1.21 19.56
CA GLU A 137 6.17 -0.91 19.62
C GLU A 137 6.93 -1.46 18.41
N TYR A 138 6.55 -2.65 17.93
CA TYR A 138 7.18 -3.21 16.75
C TYR A 138 6.83 -2.41 15.48
N VAL A 139 5.57 -1.98 15.30
CA VAL A 139 5.17 -1.05 14.23
C VAL A 139 6.00 0.24 14.31
N LYS A 140 6.13 0.83 15.50
CA LYS A 140 6.95 2.03 15.70
C LYS A 140 8.38 1.83 15.20
N SER A 141 9.00 0.71 15.55
CA SER A 141 10.37 0.38 15.10
C SER A 141 10.52 0.26 13.58
N ILE A 142 9.46 -0.16 12.89
CA ILE A 142 9.43 -0.21 11.42
C ILE A 142 9.23 1.19 10.85
N THR A 143 8.27 1.96 11.38
CA THR A 143 7.96 3.31 10.86
C THR A 143 9.11 4.30 10.96
N ILE A 144 9.99 4.18 11.96
CA ILE A 144 11.18 5.04 12.09
C ILE A 144 12.18 4.81 10.94
N ARG A 145 12.13 3.64 10.29
CA ARG A 145 13.01 3.28 9.17
C ARG A 145 12.39 3.60 7.80
N LEU A 146 11.13 4.04 7.73
CA LEU A 146 10.50 4.41 6.47
C LEU A 146 11.28 5.53 5.77
N ASP A 147 11.36 5.44 4.45
CA ASP A 147 12.06 6.47 3.66
C ASP A 147 11.33 7.81 3.78
N SER A 148 12.11 8.88 4.01
CA SER A 148 11.62 10.25 4.03
C SER A 148 11.05 10.72 2.68
N ASP A 149 11.41 10.05 1.59
CA ASP A 149 10.88 10.34 0.26
C ASP A 149 9.46 9.80 0.09
N ALA A 150 8.49 10.70 0.31
CA ALA A 150 7.08 10.40 0.14
C ALA A 150 6.72 9.94 -1.29
N THR A 151 7.42 10.41 -2.33
CA THR A 151 7.15 9.99 -3.71
C THR A 151 7.51 8.53 -3.91
N LEU A 152 8.64 8.09 -3.36
CA LEU A 152 9.09 6.70 -3.41
C LEU A 152 8.10 5.76 -2.72
N VAL A 153 7.63 6.15 -1.53
CA VAL A 153 6.62 5.41 -0.76
C VAL A 153 5.31 5.27 -1.53
N LYS A 154 4.86 6.35 -2.20
CA LYS A 154 3.64 6.34 -3.04
C LYS A 154 3.77 5.40 -4.24
N LEU A 155 4.93 5.36 -4.90
CA LEU A 155 5.18 4.41 -5.98
C LEU A 155 5.20 2.96 -5.46
N LEU A 156 5.82 2.73 -4.31
CA LEU A 156 5.85 1.40 -3.69
C LEU A 156 4.44 0.89 -3.36
N LEU A 157 3.55 1.76 -2.87
CA LEU A 157 2.15 1.42 -2.65
C LEU A 157 1.48 0.92 -3.94
N MET A 158 1.75 1.55 -5.08
CA MET A 158 1.20 1.12 -6.37
C MET A 158 1.77 -0.22 -6.83
N VAL A 159 3.07 -0.45 -6.63
CA VAL A 159 3.72 -1.75 -6.89
C VAL A 159 3.09 -2.87 -6.05
N LEU A 160 2.82 -2.61 -4.78
CA LEU A 160 2.17 -3.57 -3.87
C LEU A 160 0.70 -3.78 -4.24
N SER A 161 0.00 -2.71 -4.61
CA SER A 161 -1.42 -2.76 -4.96
C SER A 161 -1.71 -3.68 -6.14
N PHE A 162 -0.82 -3.69 -7.13
CA PHE A 162 -0.91 -4.55 -8.31
C PHE A 162 -0.02 -5.79 -8.22
N SER A 163 0.51 -6.13 -7.04
CA SER A 163 1.36 -7.31 -6.87
C SER A 163 0.57 -8.60 -7.00
N SER A 164 1.07 -9.58 -7.74
CA SER A 164 0.49 -10.93 -7.73
C SER A 164 0.84 -11.73 -6.47
N ASN A 165 1.80 -11.25 -5.66
CA ASN A 165 2.43 -11.99 -4.57
C ASN A 165 2.03 -11.51 -3.15
N CYS A 166 1.15 -10.51 -3.00
CA CYS A 166 0.71 -10.06 -1.66
C CYS A 166 -0.19 -11.06 -0.92
N PHE A 167 -0.44 -12.23 -1.51
CA PHE A 167 -1.10 -13.39 -0.90
C PHE A 167 -0.37 -13.98 0.31
N ALA A 168 0.89 -13.58 0.57
CA ALA A 168 1.71 -14.13 1.65
C ALA A 168 1.12 -13.97 3.07
N VAL A 169 0.09 -13.15 3.25
CA VAL A 169 -0.54 -12.90 4.56
C VAL A 169 -1.83 -13.72 4.77
N HIS A 170 -2.49 -14.22 3.70
CA HIS A 170 -3.78 -14.92 3.82
C HIS A 170 -3.87 -16.10 2.84
N GLU A 171 -3.51 -17.31 3.31
CA GLU A 171 -3.47 -18.54 2.48
C GLU A 171 -4.84 -19.19 2.23
N ASP A 172 -5.88 -18.84 2.99
CA ASP A 172 -7.15 -19.59 3.06
C ASP A 172 -8.12 -19.33 1.89
N HIS A 173 -7.82 -18.40 0.97
CA HIS A 173 -8.71 -18.14 -0.16
C HIS A 173 -8.62 -19.23 -1.24
N ASN A 174 -9.80 -19.76 -1.60
CA ASN A 174 -9.98 -20.90 -2.48
C ASN A 174 -9.59 -20.55 -3.94
N ILE A 175 -8.30 -20.74 -4.28
CA ILE A 175 -7.64 -20.42 -5.57
C ILE A 175 -8.36 -21.05 -6.80
N LYS A 176 -9.22 -22.05 -6.59
CA LYS A 176 -9.86 -22.86 -7.65
C LYS A 176 -10.83 -22.08 -8.57
N ARG A 177 -11.20 -20.83 -8.24
CA ARG A 177 -12.05 -19.95 -9.09
C ARG A 177 -11.46 -18.56 -9.29
N ASP A 178 -10.15 -18.41 -9.16
CA ASP A 178 -9.52 -17.10 -9.26
C ASP A 178 -9.52 -16.59 -10.72
N SER A 179 -10.38 -15.61 -11.01
CA SER A 179 -10.45 -14.89 -12.29
C SER A 179 -9.11 -14.23 -12.66
N LEU A 180 -8.29 -13.93 -11.65
CA LEU A 180 -7.02 -13.25 -11.76
C LEU A 180 -5.89 -14.18 -12.25
N LEU A 181 -6.07 -15.52 -12.18
CA LEU A 181 -5.21 -16.49 -12.87
C LEU A 181 -5.32 -16.41 -14.40
N MET A 182 -6.43 -15.89 -14.93
CA MET A 182 -6.62 -15.69 -16.37
C MET A 182 -6.22 -14.27 -16.82
N GLY A 183 -6.29 -13.27 -15.93
CA GLY A 183 -5.91 -11.88 -16.16
C GLY A 183 -4.47 -11.51 -15.75
N THR A 184 -3.66 -12.47 -15.28
CA THR A 184 -2.38 -12.23 -14.60
C THR A 184 -1.38 -11.43 -15.44
N TYR A 185 -1.44 -11.54 -16.77
CA TYR A 185 -0.57 -10.76 -17.68
C TYR A 185 -0.79 -9.25 -17.55
N ARG A 186 -2.04 -8.80 -17.38
CA ARG A 186 -2.34 -7.37 -17.21
C ARG A 186 -1.89 -6.87 -15.85
N LEU A 187 -2.09 -7.68 -14.81
CA LEU A 187 -1.65 -7.36 -13.46
C LEU A 187 -0.12 -7.20 -13.39
N PHE A 188 0.62 -8.16 -13.94
CA PHE A 188 2.08 -8.07 -14.05
C PHE A 188 2.52 -6.88 -14.90
N GLY A 189 1.77 -6.55 -15.96
CA GLY A 189 1.97 -5.35 -16.75
C GLY A 189 1.93 -4.07 -15.90
N SER A 190 0.83 -3.86 -15.18
CA SER A 190 0.67 -2.69 -14.31
C SER A 190 1.72 -2.67 -13.19
N GLN A 191 1.98 -3.80 -12.52
CA GLN A 191 3.02 -3.89 -11.49
C GLN A 191 4.40 -3.49 -12.03
N ASN A 192 4.79 -4.03 -13.19
CA ASN A 192 6.09 -3.75 -13.80
C ASN A 192 6.23 -2.28 -14.19
N VAL A 193 5.17 -1.66 -14.70
CA VAL A 193 5.16 -0.22 -15.01
C VAL A 193 5.48 0.60 -13.76
N TYR A 194 4.84 0.33 -12.63
CA TYR A 194 5.12 1.05 -11.38
C TYR A 194 6.50 0.71 -10.79
N ALA A 195 6.95 -0.54 -10.90
CA ALA A 195 8.26 -0.96 -10.40
C ALA A 195 9.40 -0.33 -11.21
N GLU A 196 9.27 -0.29 -12.54
CA GLU A 196 10.20 0.39 -13.42
C GLU A 196 10.21 1.90 -13.17
N MET A 197 9.02 2.51 -12.99
CA MET A 197 8.90 3.92 -12.63
C MET A 197 9.63 4.23 -11.32
N MET A 198 9.43 3.39 -10.30
CA MET A 198 10.09 3.51 -9.01
C MET A 198 11.61 3.45 -9.17
N TRP A 199 12.12 2.48 -9.91
CA TRP A 199 13.55 2.36 -10.17
C TRP A 199 14.13 3.56 -10.92
N LYS A 200 13.47 3.99 -12.01
CA LYS A 200 13.88 5.17 -12.80
C LYS A 200 13.90 6.44 -11.93
N TYR A 201 12.87 6.63 -11.12
CA TYR A 201 12.78 7.75 -10.19
C TYR A 201 13.94 7.74 -9.18
N MET A 202 14.25 6.58 -8.60
CA MET A 202 15.36 6.44 -7.65
C MET A 202 16.69 6.77 -8.33
N VAL A 203 16.98 6.19 -9.49
CA VAL A 203 18.23 6.44 -10.22
C VAL A 203 18.36 7.92 -10.60
N TYR A 204 17.27 8.54 -11.06
CA TYR A 204 17.21 9.96 -11.36
C TYR A 204 17.49 10.83 -10.13
N ARG A 205 16.89 10.49 -8.98
CA ARG A 205 16.93 11.32 -7.77
C ARG A 205 18.21 11.13 -6.94
N TYR A 206 18.72 9.90 -6.87
CA TYR A 206 19.76 9.48 -5.93
C TYR A 206 21.03 8.96 -6.62
N GLY A 207 20.97 8.66 -7.92
CA GLY A 207 22.03 7.94 -8.63
C GLY A 207 22.04 6.45 -8.32
N TYR A 208 22.74 5.68 -9.15
CA TYR A 208 22.65 4.21 -9.14
C TYR A 208 22.97 3.55 -7.79
N PHE A 209 24.10 3.91 -7.16
CA PHE A 209 24.57 3.24 -5.93
C PHE A 209 23.64 3.48 -4.74
N GLU A 210 23.26 4.73 -4.51
CA GLU A 210 22.34 5.09 -3.41
C GLU A 210 20.94 4.52 -3.67
N SER A 211 20.50 4.46 -4.93
CA SER A 211 19.24 3.80 -5.31
C SER A 211 19.23 2.32 -4.93
N ALA A 212 20.30 1.58 -5.23
CA ALA A 212 20.40 0.17 -4.87
C ALA A 212 20.32 -0.03 -3.35
N LYS A 213 21.02 0.80 -2.57
CA LYS A 213 20.99 0.76 -1.11
C LYS A 213 19.58 1.00 -0.56
N ARG A 214 18.93 2.08 -0.99
CA ARG A 214 17.56 2.43 -0.56
C ARG A 214 16.55 1.38 -0.97
N PHE A 215 16.71 0.78 -2.15
CA PHE A 215 15.86 -0.30 -2.60
C PHE A 215 15.97 -1.50 -1.65
N CYS A 216 17.18 -1.91 -1.28
CA CYS A 216 17.38 -2.97 -0.29
C CYS A 216 16.75 -2.65 1.07
N GLU A 217 16.82 -1.39 1.53
CA GLU A 217 16.19 -0.94 2.77
C GLU A 217 14.65 -1.04 2.69
N LEU A 218 14.04 -0.61 1.58
CA LEU A 218 12.60 -0.77 1.33
C LEU A 218 12.17 -2.24 1.30
N ILE A 219 12.93 -3.11 0.61
CA ILE A 219 12.66 -4.56 0.63
C ILE A 219 12.68 -5.09 2.07
N LYS A 220 13.67 -4.68 2.87
CA LYS A 220 13.77 -5.12 4.27
C LYS A 220 12.58 -4.67 5.10
N ILE A 221 12.12 -3.42 4.93
CA ILE A 221 10.93 -2.90 5.60
C ILE A 221 9.69 -3.74 5.24
N MET A 222 9.49 -4.02 3.95
CA MET A 222 8.37 -4.87 3.51
C MET A 222 8.42 -6.27 4.10
N LEU A 223 9.60 -6.89 4.21
CA LEU A 223 9.73 -8.22 4.83
C LEU A 223 9.41 -8.20 6.32
N ASP A 224 9.86 -7.17 7.05
CA ASP A 224 9.56 -7.00 8.47
C ASP A 224 8.06 -6.78 8.70
N GLU A 225 7.43 -6.03 7.79
CA GLU A 225 6.00 -5.79 7.77
C GLU A 225 5.19 -7.04 7.48
N ILE A 226 5.52 -7.80 6.43
CA ILE A 226 4.82 -9.06 6.09
C ILE A 226 4.83 -9.99 7.31
N LYS A 227 5.98 -10.13 7.98
CA LYS A 227 6.09 -10.93 9.21
C LYS A 227 5.14 -10.44 10.30
N LEU A 228 5.05 -9.13 10.51
CA LEU A 228 4.16 -8.54 11.50
C LEU A 228 2.69 -8.72 11.12
N ALA A 229 2.33 -8.47 9.85
CA ALA A 229 0.99 -8.63 9.33
C ALA A 229 0.51 -10.08 9.49
N SER A 230 1.34 -11.07 9.17
CA SER A 230 1.05 -12.49 9.43
C SER A 230 0.84 -12.76 10.93
N THR A 231 1.71 -12.21 11.79
CA THR A 231 1.58 -12.38 13.26
C THR A 231 0.26 -11.80 13.79
N ILE A 232 -0.15 -10.62 13.29
CA ILE A 232 -1.42 -10.00 13.65
C ILE A 232 -2.58 -10.80 13.08
N ASN A 233 -2.50 -11.24 11.82
CA ASN A 233 -3.55 -12.01 11.17
C ASN A 233 -3.86 -13.31 11.94
N ASP A 234 -2.82 -14.03 12.37
CA ASP A 234 -2.96 -15.31 13.08
C ASP A 234 -3.52 -15.16 14.49
N ASN A 235 -3.24 -14.03 15.16
CA ASN A 235 -3.51 -13.86 16.59
C ASN A 235 -4.62 -12.85 16.92
N ASN A 236 -5.01 -11.98 15.98
CA ASN A 236 -5.94 -10.89 16.21
C ASN A 236 -7.24 -11.07 15.42
N LYS A 237 -8.20 -11.80 16.02
CA LYS A 237 -9.52 -12.06 15.43
C LYS A 237 -10.32 -10.79 15.14
N ILE A 238 -10.13 -9.71 15.92
CA ILE A 238 -10.83 -8.44 15.70
C ILE A 238 -10.31 -7.78 14.43
N HIS A 239 -8.99 -7.77 14.24
CA HIS A 239 -8.38 -7.27 13.01
C HIS A 239 -8.81 -8.09 11.79
N HIS A 240 -8.78 -9.42 11.89
CA HIS A 240 -9.24 -10.30 10.81
C HIS A 240 -10.69 -10.00 10.41
N ALA A 241 -11.60 -9.92 11.39
CA ALA A 241 -13.01 -9.61 11.12
C ALA A 241 -13.22 -8.20 10.54
N LEU A 242 -12.38 -7.22 10.90
CA LEU A 242 -12.42 -5.90 10.28
C LEU A 242 -11.99 -5.97 8.82
N VAL A 243 -10.87 -6.63 8.51
CA VAL A 243 -10.39 -6.71 7.12
C VAL A 243 -11.35 -7.51 6.25
N ASP A 244 -11.91 -8.62 6.74
CA ASP A 244 -12.94 -9.40 6.04
C ASP A 244 -14.17 -8.54 5.73
N LYS A 245 -14.72 -7.89 6.78
CA LYS A 245 -15.92 -7.07 6.65
C LYS A 245 -15.72 -5.98 5.60
N ILE A 246 -14.58 -5.29 5.63
CA ILE A 246 -14.37 -4.18 4.70
C ILE A 246 -14.06 -4.71 3.30
N SER A 247 -13.37 -5.85 3.16
CA SER A 247 -13.18 -6.52 1.86
C SER A 247 -14.53 -6.89 1.22
N GLU A 248 -15.48 -7.42 2.01
CA GLU A 248 -16.86 -7.68 1.57
C GLU A 248 -17.61 -6.39 1.19
N GLU A 249 -17.46 -5.31 1.97
CA GLU A 249 -18.08 -4.01 1.66
C GLU A 249 -17.51 -3.42 0.36
N THR A 250 -16.20 -3.53 0.15
CA THR A 250 -15.54 -3.14 -1.10
C THR A 250 -16.09 -3.94 -2.27
N GLU A 251 -16.17 -5.26 -2.17
CA GLU A 251 -16.75 -6.11 -3.22
C GLU A 251 -18.19 -5.70 -3.57
N ARG A 252 -19.03 -5.48 -2.55
CA ARG A 252 -20.41 -5.01 -2.77
C ARG A 252 -20.45 -3.65 -3.48
N SER A 253 -19.57 -2.72 -3.11
CA SER A 253 -19.51 -1.39 -3.73
C SER A 253 -19.12 -1.46 -5.22
N LEU A 254 -18.16 -2.32 -5.56
CA LEU A 254 -17.70 -2.53 -6.94
C LEU A 254 -18.81 -3.14 -7.82
N ILE A 255 -19.57 -4.09 -7.28
CA ILE A 255 -20.71 -4.70 -7.98
C ILE A 255 -21.83 -3.67 -8.24
N ILE A 256 -22.11 -2.81 -7.26
CA ILE A 256 -23.14 -1.76 -7.39
C ILE A 256 -22.74 -0.73 -8.46
N ASP A 257 -21.47 -0.33 -8.51
CA ASP A 257 -20.97 0.62 -9.51
C ASP A 257 -20.88 0.01 -10.91
N HIS A 258 -20.63 -1.30 -11.03
CA HIS A 258 -20.70 -2.01 -12.31
C HIS A 258 -22.12 -1.97 -12.93
N ASN A 259 -23.17 -2.06 -12.10
CA ASN A 259 -24.55 -1.92 -12.56
C ASN A 259 -24.88 -0.50 -13.08
N LYS A 260 -23.98 0.47 -12.90
CA LYS A 260 -24.09 1.85 -13.42
C LYS A 260 -23.10 2.14 -14.55
N ASN A 261 -22.00 1.41 -14.65
CA ASN A 261 -20.93 1.64 -15.62
C ASN A 261 -20.74 0.45 -16.57
N ILE A 262 -21.12 0.64 -17.84
CA ILE A 262 -20.79 -0.28 -18.93
C ILE A 262 -19.27 -0.33 -19.09
N PRO A 263 -18.61 -1.50 -19.06
CA PRO A 263 -17.18 -1.59 -19.26
C PRO A 263 -16.82 -1.09 -20.67
N LEU A 264 -15.78 -0.25 -20.76
CA LEU A 264 -15.24 0.34 -21.99
C LEU A 264 -14.72 -0.70 -23.01
N TRP A 265 -14.68 -1.97 -22.65
CA TRP A 265 -14.36 -3.06 -23.58
C TRP A 265 -15.63 -3.79 -23.97
N GLY A 266 -16.17 -3.35 -25.12
CA GLY A 266 -17.31 -3.98 -25.75
C GLY A 266 -17.08 -5.49 -25.95
N LYS A 267 -17.94 -6.28 -25.32
CA LYS A 267 -18.62 -7.45 -25.88
C LYS A 267 -19.68 -7.90 -24.88
N THR A 268 -20.93 -7.57 -25.18
CA THR A 268 -22.06 -8.35 -24.68
C THR A 268 -21.92 -9.75 -25.23
N LYS A 269 -21.85 -10.76 -24.35
CA LYS A 269 -22.06 -12.15 -24.76
C LYS A 269 -23.51 -12.24 -25.27
N THR A 270 -23.66 -12.51 -26.57
CA THR A 270 -24.86 -13.13 -27.14
C THR A 270 -24.96 -14.56 -26.66
#